data_AF-A0AAN0SFS4-F1
#
_entry.id   AF-A0AAN0SFS4-F1
#
_cell.length_a   1.000
_cell.length_b   1.000
_cell.length_c   1.000
_cell.angle_alpha   90.00
_cell.angle_beta   90.00
_cell.angle_gamma   90.00
#
_symmetry.space_group_name_H-M   'P 1'
#
loop_
_entity.id
_entity.type
_entity.pdbx_description
1 polymer ?
#
loop_
_entity_poly.entity_id
_entity_poly.type
_entity_poly.pdbx_seq_one_letter_code
_entity_poly.pdbx_strand_id
1 'polypeptide(L)'
;MYEFLVRDFDSEGGYIKKTTLDGRLPRSREESYVPWGVTLDSKVVYAKTGEHTGFNAGKGKFRLKPYDTNISQARRAEAQSVLGVMALNVAEYTEEAVNKVSTGIKQYLQAYKRNDSEGVTEMVKAQIGHYFFTGGRMGFGRISEEKAKDISASVIWEKLILALDSGTLEQKLAIHDAVGRKILPKLKGPEEVKYAVLANKVREAWFDDSRYRGRRKKSGSAAPASTVGGIVPASSQDIVGTVTQSRNRGVDMFERDPNREAHATADSFYDDVDVRNLLFGAGISGTTGTLLQAACAFGGLHTWNAELCKQYMLAIVGYLIGGGMHSFHESMAIAQKAGIVNYNPGSYVEVLPTSFLHSIKGKAWVARYYDVSVLGAIHWRYNSGRLPSHIQRSLVSD
;
A
#
# COMPACT_ATOMS: atom_id res chain seq x y z
N MET A 1 17.78 -22.23 -4.73
CA MET A 1 19.04 -21.53 -4.42
C MET A 1 18.86 -20.07 -4.79
N TYR A 2 19.20 -19.15 -3.88
CA TYR A 2 19.10 -17.70 -4.09
C TYR A 2 20.48 -17.09 -4.10
N GLU A 3 20.73 -16.17 -5.03
CA GLU A 3 22.03 -15.53 -5.23
C GLU A 3 22.00 -14.09 -4.73
N PHE A 4 22.97 -13.73 -3.89
CA PHE A 4 23.22 -12.38 -3.41
C PHE A 4 24.58 -11.90 -3.89
N LEU A 5 24.67 -10.61 -4.25
CA LEU A 5 25.96 -9.99 -4.55
C LEU A 5 26.55 -9.47 -3.24
N VAL A 6 27.70 -9.99 -2.83
CA VAL A 6 28.40 -9.58 -1.61
C VAL A 6 29.67 -8.84 -2.00
N ARG A 7 29.91 -7.71 -1.36
CA ARG A 7 31.07 -6.85 -1.59
C ARG A 7 32.38 -7.65 -1.48
N ASP A 8 33.24 -7.46 -2.48
CA ASP A 8 34.60 -8.01 -2.48
C ASP A 8 35.58 -7.05 -3.19
N PHE A 9 36.60 -6.55 -2.47
CA PHE A 9 37.47 -5.48 -2.94
C PHE A 9 38.45 -5.91 -4.04
N ASP A 10 38.75 -7.20 -4.11
CA ASP A 10 39.76 -7.78 -5.00
C ASP A 10 39.18 -8.27 -6.33
N SER A 11 37.86 -8.51 -6.38
CA SER A 11 37.11 -8.84 -7.58
C SER A 11 36.98 -7.66 -8.54
N GLU A 12 37.12 -7.90 -9.85
CA GLU A 12 36.98 -6.87 -10.89
C GLU A 12 35.60 -6.19 -10.88
N GLY A 13 34.53 -6.94 -10.58
CA GLY A 13 33.19 -6.39 -10.45
C GLY A 13 32.96 -5.63 -9.13
N GLY A 14 33.85 -5.80 -8.15
CA GLY A 14 33.67 -5.31 -6.79
C GLY A 14 32.72 -6.17 -5.94
N TYR A 15 32.37 -7.37 -6.38
CA TYR A 15 31.52 -8.27 -5.62
C TYR A 15 31.73 -9.72 -6.06
N ILE A 16 31.38 -10.64 -5.18
CA ILE A 16 31.23 -12.06 -5.43
C ILE A 16 29.77 -12.47 -5.26
N LYS A 17 29.41 -13.63 -5.79
CA LYS A 17 28.10 -14.24 -5.62
C LYS A 17 28.11 -15.12 -4.37
N LYS A 18 27.21 -14.85 -3.42
CA LYS A 18 26.95 -15.71 -2.26
C LYS A 18 25.59 -16.39 -2.45
N THR A 19 25.59 -17.71 -2.50
CA THR A 19 24.37 -18.51 -2.64
C THR A 19 23.85 -18.94 -1.27
N THR A 20 22.53 -18.90 -1.11
CA THR A 20 21.84 -19.31 0.12
C THR A 20 20.73 -20.31 -0.23
N LEU A 21 20.45 -21.22 0.70
CA LEU A 21 19.40 -22.23 0.53
C LEU A 21 18.02 -21.67 0.92
N ASP A 22 17.96 -20.91 2.01
CA ASP A 22 16.75 -20.35 2.60
C ASP A 22 16.36 -18.97 2.03
N GLY A 23 17.16 -18.42 1.13
CA GLY A 23 16.92 -17.11 0.52
C GLY A 23 17.22 -15.95 1.44
N ARG A 24 18.06 -16.15 2.47
CA ARG A 24 18.44 -15.11 3.40
C ARG A 24 19.95 -15.04 3.57
N LEU A 25 20.47 -13.82 3.56
CA LEU A 25 21.82 -13.60 4.07
C LEU A 25 21.86 -13.86 5.59
N PRO A 26 23.00 -14.34 6.13
CA PRO A 26 23.20 -14.49 7.57
C PRO A 26 22.84 -13.22 8.36
N ARG A 27 22.26 -13.42 9.55
CA ARG A 27 21.76 -12.38 10.46
C ARG A 27 22.12 -12.70 11.93
N SER A 28 23.33 -13.20 12.16
CA SER A 28 23.84 -13.45 13.52
C SER A 28 24.72 -12.29 13.98
N ARG A 29 25.25 -12.37 15.22
CA ARG A 29 26.23 -11.38 15.72
C ARG A 29 27.57 -11.50 15.00
N GLU A 30 27.90 -12.70 14.55
CA GLU A 30 29.17 -13.06 13.91
C GLU A 30 29.16 -12.72 12.42
N GLU A 31 28.01 -12.86 11.75
CA GLU A 31 27.88 -12.53 10.34
C GLU A 31 26.50 -11.93 10.04
N SER A 32 26.50 -10.64 9.67
CA SER A 32 25.31 -9.93 9.21
C SER A 32 25.63 -8.99 8.07
N TYR A 33 24.66 -8.81 7.16
CA TYR A 33 24.84 -7.99 5.96
C TYR A 33 23.87 -6.81 5.90
N VAL A 34 24.31 -5.74 5.25
CA VAL A 34 23.51 -4.53 4.96
C VAL A 34 23.66 -4.14 3.48
N PRO A 35 22.65 -3.50 2.85
CA PRO A 35 22.81 -2.91 1.53
C PRO A 35 23.93 -1.87 1.58
N TRP A 36 24.78 -1.88 0.57
CA TRP A 36 26.00 -1.07 0.54
C TRP A 36 26.15 -0.33 -0.79
N GLY A 37 25.87 -1.01 -1.90
CA GLY A 37 25.95 -0.43 -3.23
C GLY A 37 24.94 -1.03 -4.17
N VAL A 38 24.91 -0.51 -5.39
CA VAL A 38 24.18 -1.09 -6.52
C VAL A 38 25.07 -1.17 -7.73
N THR A 39 24.90 -2.23 -8.52
CA THR A 39 25.52 -2.36 -9.84
C THR A 39 24.92 -1.36 -10.83
N LEU A 40 25.56 -1.20 -12.00
CA LEU A 40 25.03 -0.36 -13.07
C LEU A 40 23.65 -0.82 -13.58
N ASP A 41 23.35 -2.12 -13.49
CA ASP A 41 22.04 -2.73 -13.77
C ASP A 41 21.12 -2.79 -12.53
N SER A 42 21.39 -1.99 -11.50
CA SER A 42 20.52 -1.80 -10.32
C SER A 42 20.32 -3.03 -9.42
N LYS A 43 21.24 -4.00 -9.44
CA LYS A 43 21.29 -5.10 -8.46
C LYS A 43 21.98 -4.64 -7.19
N VAL A 44 21.43 -5.03 -6.04
CA VAL A 44 21.97 -4.64 -4.74
C VAL A 44 23.20 -5.47 -4.41
N VAL A 45 24.27 -4.78 -4.00
CA VAL A 45 25.48 -5.34 -3.43
C VAL A 45 25.45 -5.11 -1.93
N TYR A 46 25.61 -6.19 -1.17
CA TYR A 46 25.59 -6.20 0.29
C TYR A 46 27.00 -6.24 0.85
N ALA A 47 27.25 -5.52 1.94
CA ALA A 47 28.51 -5.62 2.69
C ALA A 47 28.26 -6.18 4.08
N LYS A 48 29.30 -6.76 4.69
CA LYS A 48 29.26 -7.16 6.10
C LYS A 48 29.00 -5.93 6.96
N THR A 49 28.23 -6.11 8.04
CA THR A 49 27.97 -5.05 9.01
C THR A 49 29.29 -4.65 9.65
N GLY A 50 29.53 -3.35 9.79
CA GLY A 50 30.83 -2.83 10.22
C GLY A 50 31.83 -2.62 9.09
N GLU A 51 31.56 -2.97 7.83
CA GLU A 51 32.47 -2.60 6.72
C GLU A 51 32.61 -1.08 6.61
N HIS A 52 33.81 -0.52 6.77
CA HIS A 52 34.04 0.94 6.79
C HIS A 52 34.51 1.51 5.46
N THR A 53 34.94 0.65 4.54
CA THR A 53 35.55 1.06 3.28
C THR A 53 34.50 1.66 2.34
N GLY A 54 34.84 2.80 1.74
CA GLY A 54 33.96 3.56 0.85
C GLY A 54 33.58 2.82 -0.44
N PHE A 55 32.47 3.24 -1.07
CA PHE A 55 31.95 2.58 -2.27
C PHE A 55 32.88 2.61 -3.49
N ASN A 56 33.76 3.60 -3.51
CA ASN A 56 34.72 3.91 -4.55
C ASN A 56 36.10 3.25 -4.34
N ALA A 57 36.22 2.30 -3.41
CA ALA A 57 37.46 1.55 -3.18
C ALA A 57 37.51 0.23 -3.96
N GLY A 58 38.70 -0.35 -4.09
CA GLY A 58 38.92 -1.66 -4.74
C GLY A 58 38.80 -1.65 -6.26
N LYS A 59 38.96 -2.83 -6.88
CA LYS A 59 39.02 -2.96 -8.35
C LYS A 59 37.69 -2.60 -9.04
N GLY A 60 36.56 -2.88 -8.40
CA GLY A 60 35.22 -2.61 -8.94
C GLY A 60 34.68 -1.18 -8.78
N LYS A 61 35.50 -0.21 -8.33
CA LYS A 61 35.04 1.14 -7.93
C LYS A 61 34.21 1.92 -8.97
N PHE A 62 34.43 1.67 -10.27
CA PHE A 62 33.68 2.35 -11.34
C PHE A 62 32.43 1.59 -11.79
N ARG A 63 32.19 0.41 -11.22
CA ARG A 63 31.07 -0.48 -11.59
C ARG A 63 29.95 -0.49 -10.57
N LEU A 64 30.14 0.22 -9.44
CA LEU A 64 29.21 0.29 -8.33
C LEU A 64 28.85 1.74 -8.03
N LYS A 65 27.59 1.97 -7.68
CA LYS A 65 27.07 3.22 -7.13
C LYS A 65 26.75 3.00 -5.64
N PRO A 66 26.81 4.04 -4.80
CA PRO A 66 26.42 3.90 -3.39
C PRO A 66 24.93 3.54 -3.29
N TYR A 67 24.53 2.74 -2.30
CA TYR A 67 23.12 2.54 -1.98
C TYR A 67 22.66 3.71 -1.09
N ASP A 68 22.21 4.82 -1.69
CA ASP A 68 21.85 6.04 -0.96
C ASP A 68 20.34 6.17 -0.65
N THR A 69 19.93 7.29 -0.03
CA THR A 69 18.53 7.63 0.24
C THR A 69 17.65 7.48 -1.01
N ASN A 70 18.10 7.96 -2.17
CA ASN A 70 17.32 7.99 -3.39
C ASN A 70 17.16 6.60 -3.99
N ILE A 71 18.24 5.81 -4.00
CA ILE A 71 18.21 4.42 -4.43
C ILE A 71 17.31 3.60 -3.50
N SER A 72 17.38 3.82 -2.19
CA SER A 72 16.47 3.18 -1.25
C SER A 72 15.00 3.53 -1.52
N GLN A 73 14.67 4.80 -1.75
CA GLN A 73 13.31 5.20 -2.11
C GLN A 73 12.85 4.58 -3.42
N ALA A 74 13.69 4.63 -4.47
CA ALA A 74 13.37 4.04 -5.76
C ALA A 74 13.09 2.54 -5.65
N ARG A 75 13.94 1.81 -4.91
CA ARG A 75 13.75 0.37 -4.69
C ARG A 75 12.55 0.05 -3.82
N ARG A 76 12.24 0.87 -2.80
CA ARG A 76 10.99 0.75 -2.03
C ARG A 76 9.78 0.96 -2.93
N ALA A 77 9.84 1.94 -3.84
CA ALA A 77 8.73 2.28 -4.71
C ALA A 77 8.46 1.15 -5.69
N GLU A 78 9.53 0.60 -6.27
CA GLU A 78 9.48 -0.58 -7.12
C GLU A 78 8.92 -1.80 -6.37
N ALA A 79 9.48 -2.13 -5.20
CA ALA A 79 9.05 -3.29 -4.40
C ALA A 79 7.56 -3.23 -4.02
N GLN A 80 7.10 -2.07 -3.51
CA GLN A 80 5.70 -1.83 -3.14
C GLN A 80 4.77 -1.90 -4.34
N SER A 81 5.21 -1.38 -5.49
CA SER A 81 4.43 -1.35 -6.72
C SER A 81 4.28 -2.74 -7.31
N VAL A 82 5.37 -3.52 -7.40
CA VAL A 82 5.32 -4.92 -7.84
C VAL A 82 4.41 -5.74 -6.93
N LEU A 83 4.52 -5.57 -5.62
CA LEU A 83 3.66 -6.26 -4.66
C LEU A 83 2.18 -5.91 -4.87
N GLY A 84 1.86 -4.62 -5.03
CA GLY A 84 0.50 -4.15 -5.30
C GLY A 84 -0.07 -4.71 -6.61
N VAL A 85 0.70 -4.68 -7.70
CA VAL A 85 0.27 -5.24 -8.99
C VAL A 85 0.12 -6.77 -8.91
N MET A 86 1.00 -7.47 -8.19
CA MET A 86 0.83 -8.90 -7.93
C MET A 86 -0.47 -9.19 -7.18
N ALA A 87 -0.80 -8.41 -6.15
CA ALA A 87 -2.04 -8.57 -5.39
C ALA A 87 -3.29 -8.32 -6.25
N LEU A 88 -3.26 -7.34 -7.16
CA LEU A 88 -4.35 -7.07 -8.11
C LEU A 88 -4.57 -8.23 -9.10
N ASN A 89 -3.49 -8.80 -9.62
CA ASN A 89 -3.54 -9.75 -10.73
C ASN A 89 -3.61 -11.22 -10.28
N VAL A 90 -3.44 -11.49 -8.99
CA VAL A 90 -3.36 -12.86 -8.46
C VAL A 90 -4.31 -13.00 -7.27
N ALA A 91 -5.56 -13.35 -7.57
CA ALA A 91 -6.64 -13.45 -6.60
C ALA A 91 -6.34 -14.43 -5.45
N GLU A 92 -5.59 -15.51 -5.72
CA GLU A 92 -5.31 -16.60 -4.77
C GLU A 92 -4.74 -16.14 -3.41
N TYR A 93 -4.09 -14.96 -3.35
CA TYR A 93 -3.50 -14.43 -2.12
C TYR A 93 -4.46 -13.56 -1.29
N THR A 94 -5.63 -13.23 -1.81
CA THR A 94 -6.55 -12.26 -1.20
C THR A 94 -8.01 -12.70 -1.20
N GLU A 95 -8.35 -13.66 -2.06
CA GLU A 95 -9.73 -14.00 -2.43
C GLU A 95 -10.57 -14.45 -1.23
N GLU A 96 -10.04 -15.29 -0.34
CA GLU A 96 -10.81 -15.81 0.79
C GLU A 96 -11.31 -14.67 1.69
N ALA A 97 -10.40 -13.78 2.11
CA ALA A 97 -10.73 -12.66 2.97
C ALA A 97 -11.63 -11.63 2.27
N VAL A 98 -11.38 -11.36 0.98
CA VAL A 98 -12.21 -10.43 0.18
C VAL A 98 -13.62 -10.99 0.01
N ASN A 99 -13.78 -12.27 -0.33
CA ASN A 99 -15.07 -12.91 -0.54
C ASN A 99 -15.90 -12.97 0.74
N LYS A 100 -15.29 -13.07 1.92
CA LYS A 100 -16.01 -12.94 3.21
C LYS A 100 -16.69 -11.58 3.34
N VAL A 101 -15.98 -10.50 3.03
CA VAL A 101 -16.55 -9.14 3.09
C VAL A 101 -17.58 -8.92 1.99
N SER A 102 -17.28 -9.34 0.74
CA SER A 102 -18.22 -9.25 -0.38
C SER A 102 -19.54 -9.96 -0.07
N THR A 103 -19.46 -11.19 0.46
CA THR A 103 -20.61 -12.00 0.83
C THR A 103 -21.43 -11.34 1.93
N GLY A 104 -20.79 -10.82 2.97
CA GLY A 104 -21.47 -10.09 4.04
C GLY A 104 -22.18 -8.83 3.55
N ILE A 105 -21.56 -8.07 2.64
CA ILE A 105 -22.18 -6.91 2.00
C ILE A 105 -23.40 -7.34 1.20
N LYS A 106 -23.29 -8.41 0.39
CA LYS A 106 -24.43 -8.94 -0.38
C LYS A 106 -25.58 -9.34 0.53
N GLN A 107 -25.31 -10.10 1.59
CA GLN A 107 -26.32 -10.54 2.55
C GLN A 107 -27.02 -9.34 3.20
N TYR A 108 -26.24 -8.35 3.65
CA TYR A 108 -26.76 -7.12 4.22
C TYR A 108 -27.68 -6.38 3.24
N LEU A 109 -27.20 -6.08 2.03
CA LEU A 109 -27.98 -5.36 1.02
C LEU A 109 -29.25 -6.13 0.61
N GLN A 110 -29.14 -7.44 0.37
CA GLN A 110 -30.27 -8.29 0.00
C GLN A 110 -31.33 -8.39 1.09
N ALA A 111 -30.94 -8.38 2.37
CA ALA A 111 -31.88 -8.39 3.48
C ALA A 111 -32.81 -7.15 3.45
N TYR A 112 -32.25 -5.97 3.18
CA TYR A 112 -33.04 -4.74 3.05
C TYR A 112 -33.88 -4.72 1.75
N LYS A 113 -33.32 -5.18 0.63
CA LYS A 113 -34.06 -5.25 -0.65
C LYS A 113 -35.31 -6.13 -0.56
N ARG A 114 -35.31 -7.19 0.27
CA ARG A 114 -36.51 -8.03 0.49
C ARG A 114 -37.68 -7.26 1.10
N ASN A 115 -37.40 -6.22 1.89
CA ASN A 115 -38.42 -5.43 2.57
C ASN A 115 -38.88 -4.23 1.73
N ASP A 116 -37.96 -3.59 1.02
CA ASP A 116 -38.24 -2.46 0.13
C ASP A 116 -37.31 -2.51 -1.09
N SER A 117 -37.76 -3.20 -2.15
CA SER A 117 -36.90 -3.43 -3.30
C SER A 117 -36.61 -2.14 -4.06
N GLU A 118 -37.64 -1.35 -4.38
CA GLU A 118 -37.50 -0.15 -5.20
C GLU A 118 -36.72 0.93 -4.44
N GLY A 119 -37.13 1.24 -3.20
CA GLY A 119 -36.50 2.29 -2.40
C GLY A 119 -35.04 2.00 -2.09
N VAL A 120 -34.67 0.76 -1.80
CA VAL A 120 -33.26 0.38 -1.55
C VAL A 120 -32.42 0.51 -2.82
N THR A 121 -32.91 0.05 -3.98
CA THR A 121 -32.15 0.17 -5.24
C THR A 121 -31.95 1.63 -5.65
N GLU A 122 -33.00 2.47 -5.55
CA GLU A 122 -32.89 3.91 -5.84
C GLU A 122 -31.95 4.62 -4.85
N MET A 123 -32.00 4.27 -3.57
CA MET A 123 -31.07 4.80 -2.57
C MET A 123 -29.62 4.43 -2.89
N VAL A 124 -29.34 3.17 -3.26
CA VAL A 124 -28.00 2.73 -3.67
C VAL A 124 -27.51 3.52 -4.89
N LYS A 125 -28.35 3.67 -5.92
CA LYS A 125 -28.04 4.49 -7.10
C LYS A 125 -27.72 5.93 -6.69
N ALA A 126 -28.55 6.55 -5.87
CA ALA A 126 -28.39 7.94 -5.46
C ALA A 126 -27.11 8.16 -4.64
N GLN A 127 -26.80 7.25 -3.70
CA GLN A 127 -25.66 7.42 -2.80
C GLN A 127 -24.33 7.06 -3.45
N ILE A 128 -24.28 5.96 -4.23
CA ILE A 128 -23.01 5.42 -4.70
C ILE A 128 -22.89 5.19 -6.21
N GLY A 129 -23.98 5.25 -6.98
CA GLY A 129 -23.96 4.94 -8.42
C GLY A 129 -22.93 5.74 -9.22
N HIS A 130 -22.81 7.04 -8.97
CA HIS A 130 -21.85 7.91 -9.66
C HIS A 130 -20.36 7.58 -9.40
N TYR A 131 -20.03 6.83 -8.34
CA TYR A 131 -18.66 6.35 -8.13
C TYR A 131 -18.34 5.14 -9.00
N PHE A 132 -19.31 4.38 -9.48
CA PHE A 132 -19.05 3.17 -10.27
C PHE A 132 -19.41 3.35 -11.75
N PHE A 133 -20.29 4.30 -12.05
CA PHE A 133 -20.82 4.64 -13.37
C PHE A 133 -20.51 6.10 -13.68
N THR A 134 -19.38 6.34 -14.33
CA THR A 134 -18.66 7.62 -14.21
C THR A 134 -18.95 8.63 -15.31
N GLY A 135 -19.59 8.22 -16.41
CA GLY A 135 -19.81 9.09 -17.57
C GLY A 135 -18.52 9.46 -18.30
N GLY A 136 -17.62 8.50 -18.49
CA GLY A 136 -16.30 8.69 -19.13
C GLY A 136 -15.22 9.29 -18.24
N ARG A 137 -15.48 9.47 -16.93
CA ARG A 137 -14.42 9.92 -15.99
C ARG A 137 -13.55 8.74 -15.59
N MET A 138 -12.24 8.94 -15.71
CA MET A 138 -11.21 7.98 -15.30
C MET A 138 -11.22 7.74 -13.79
N GLY A 139 -10.88 6.52 -13.37
CA GLY A 139 -10.75 6.17 -11.96
C GLY A 139 -10.48 4.68 -11.74
N PHE A 140 -10.20 4.32 -10.49
CA PHE A 140 -9.85 2.95 -10.11
C PHE A 140 -11.00 2.29 -9.32
N GLY A 141 -11.33 1.04 -9.64
CA GLY A 141 -12.48 0.32 -9.10
C GLY A 141 -13.81 0.69 -9.75
N ARG A 142 -13.80 1.20 -10.99
CA ARG A 142 -15.03 1.58 -11.73
C ARG A 142 -15.66 0.36 -12.40
N ILE A 143 -16.97 0.38 -12.62
CA ILE A 143 -17.71 -0.72 -13.26
C ILE A 143 -18.05 -0.39 -14.71
N SER A 144 -18.47 0.86 -14.99
CA SER A 144 -18.83 1.29 -16.34
C SER A 144 -18.52 2.77 -16.57
N GLU A 145 -18.25 3.11 -17.82
CA GLU A 145 -18.11 4.49 -18.28
C GLU A 145 -19.45 5.15 -18.59
N GLU A 146 -20.55 4.39 -18.58
CA GLU A 146 -21.90 4.95 -18.68
C GLU A 146 -22.20 5.90 -17.51
N LYS A 147 -23.07 6.90 -17.74
CA LYS A 147 -23.46 7.86 -16.70
C LYS A 147 -24.51 7.23 -15.79
N ALA A 148 -24.29 7.22 -14.48
CA ALA A 148 -25.23 6.67 -13.50
C ALA A 148 -26.68 7.16 -13.66
N LYS A 149 -26.87 8.44 -14.02
CA LYS A 149 -28.21 9.03 -14.19
C LYS A 149 -29.00 8.43 -15.36
N ASP A 150 -28.30 7.90 -16.37
CA ASP A 150 -28.87 7.38 -17.61
C ASP A 150 -29.16 5.86 -17.51
N ILE A 151 -28.89 5.25 -16.35
CA ILE A 151 -29.06 3.81 -16.10
C ILE A 151 -30.12 3.64 -15.00
N SER A 152 -31.01 2.65 -15.13
CA SER A 152 -31.99 2.35 -14.07
C SER A 152 -31.31 1.89 -12.77
N ALA A 153 -31.97 2.10 -11.63
CA ALA A 153 -31.44 1.63 -10.35
C ALA A 153 -31.31 0.11 -10.26
N SER A 154 -32.21 -0.64 -10.91
CA SER A 154 -32.13 -2.10 -10.99
C SER A 154 -30.87 -2.58 -11.69
N VAL A 155 -30.50 -1.97 -12.83
CA VAL A 155 -29.28 -2.34 -13.58
C VAL A 155 -28.02 -1.97 -12.79
N ILE A 156 -28.00 -0.81 -12.14
CA ILE A 156 -26.88 -0.42 -11.26
C ILE A 156 -26.72 -1.42 -10.11
N TRP A 157 -27.84 -1.81 -9.48
CA TRP A 157 -27.86 -2.81 -8.42
C TRP A 157 -27.29 -4.15 -8.90
N GLU A 158 -27.81 -4.69 -10.00
CA GLU A 158 -27.38 -5.98 -10.55
C GLU A 158 -25.88 -5.99 -10.86
N LYS A 159 -25.37 -4.93 -11.50
CA LYS A 159 -23.94 -4.79 -11.80
C LYS A 159 -23.08 -4.67 -10.54
N LEU A 160 -23.55 -4.01 -9.48
CA LEU A 160 -22.84 -3.93 -8.19
C LEU A 160 -22.78 -5.30 -7.49
N ILE A 161 -23.90 -6.02 -7.45
CA ILE A 161 -23.94 -7.37 -6.84
C ILE A 161 -23.06 -8.34 -7.65
N LEU A 162 -23.11 -8.28 -8.98
CA LEU A 162 -22.25 -9.08 -9.85
C LEU A 162 -20.77 -8.76 -9.62
N ALA A 163 -20.40 -7.48 -9.49
CA ALA A 163 -19.02 -7.09 -9.22
C ALA A 163 -18.51 -7.61 -7.85
N LEU A 164 -19.37 -7.73 -6.85
CA LEU A 164 -19.01 -8.36 -5.57
C LEU A 164 -18.68 -9.86 -5.71
N ASP A 165 -19.31 -10.55 -6.67
CA ASP A 165 -19.07 -11.97 -6.97
C ASP A 165 -17.84 -12.17 -7.85
N SER A 166 -17.83 -11.54 -9.03
CA SER A 166 -16.88 -11.84 -10.11
C SER A 166 -16.12 -10.62 -10.63
N GLY A 167 -16.30 -9.45 -10.01
CA GLY A 167 -15.55 -8.24 -10.37
C GLY A 167 -14.07 -8.33 -10.02
N THR A 168 -13.30 -7.40 -10.55
CA THR A 168 -11.87 -7.28 -10.24
C THR A 168 -11.66 -6.87 -8.78
N LEU A 169 -10.45 -7.08 -8.26
CA LEU A 169 -10.13 -6.77 -6.88
C LEU A 169 -10.42 -5.30 -6.54
N GLU A 170 -9.99 -4.38 -7.39
CA GLU A 170 -10.24 -2.95 -7.20
C GLU A 170 -11.72 -2.57 -7.21
N GLN A 171 -12.56 -3.29 -7.98
CA GLN A 171 -14.01 -3.09 -7.97
C GLN A 171 -14.61 -3.56 -6.65
N LYS A 172 -14.26 -4.77 -6.19
CA LYS A 172 -14.74 -5.32 -4.91
C LYS A 172 -14.40 -4.38 -3.75
N LEU A 173 -13.12 -3.96 -3.65
CA LEU A 173 -12.66 -3.09 -2.58
C LEU A 173 -13.29 -1.68 -2.65
N ALA A 174 -13.48 -1.13 -3.86
CA ALA A 174 -14.21 0.13 -4.00
C ALA A 174 -15.67 0.03 -3.51
N ILE A 175 -16.35 -1.10 -3.75
CA ILE A 175 -17.69 -1.37 -3.22
C ILE A 175 -17.65 -1.53 -1.70
N HIS A 176 -16.64 -2.22 -1.14
CA HIS A 176 -16.49 -2.36 0.32
C HIS A 176 -16.42 -1.00 1.01
N ASP A 177 -15.58 -0.09 0.51
CA ASP A 177 -15.47 1.28 1.03
C ASP A 177 -16.80 2.05 0.89
N ALA A 178 -17.38 2.03 -0.30
CA ALA A 178 -18.58 2.79 -0.60
C ALA A 178 -19.79 2.33 0.24
N VAL A 179 -20.00 1.02 0.38
CA VAL A 179 -21.10 0.47 1.18
C VAL A 179 -20.92 0.83 2.65
N GLY A 180 -19.76 0.56 3.23
CA GLY A 180 -19.50 0.87 4.64
C GLY A 180 -19.63 2.35 4.97
N ARG A 181 -19.15 3.24 4.09
CA ARG A 181 -19.12 4.69 4.36
C ARG A 181 -20.39 5.44 3.95
N LYS A 182 -21.09 4.99 2.90
CA LYS A 182 -22.20 5.75 2.28
C LYS A 182 -23.55 5.06 2.37
N ILE A 183 -23.59 3.74 2.41
CA ILE A 183 -24.84 2.98 2.45
C ILE A 183 -25.21 2.59 3.89
N LEU A 184 -24.25 2.10 4.66
CA LEU A 184 -24.47 1.68 6.06
C LEU A 184 -25.10 2.79 6.91
N PRO A 185 -24.67 4.07 6.86
CA PRO A 185 -25.32 5.13 7.66
C PRO A 185 -26.78 5.42 7.27
N LYS A 186 -27.24 4.96 6.10
CA LYS A 186 -28.61 5.15 5.61
C LYS A 186 -29.53 3.99 5.99
N LEU A 187 -29.05 2.76 5.80
CA LEU A 187 -29.81 1.55 6.09
C LEU A 187 -29.71 1.13 7.57
N LYS A 188 -28.63 1.54 8.26
CA LYS A 188 -28.33 1.23 9.66
C LYS A 188 -28.32 -0.28 9.94
N GLY A 189 -28.48 -0.68 11.19
CA GLY A 189 -28.56 -2.08 11.61
C GLY A 189 -27.39 -2.50 12.51
N PRO A 190 -27.33 -3.77 12.92
CA PRO A 190 -26.27 -4.30 13.77
C PRO A 190 -24.85 -4.08 13.20
N GLU A 191 -24.74 -4.01 11.87
CA GLU A 191 -23.51 -3.72 11.13
C GLU A 191 -22.93 -2.35 11.48
N GLU A 192 -23.75 -1.36 11.87
CA GLU A 192 -23.30 -0.03 12.26
C GLU A 192 -22.45 -0.08 13.53
N VAL A 193 -22.89 -0.87 14.51
CA VAL A 193 -22.14 -1.09 15.76
C VAL A 193 -20.81 -1.76 15.46
N LYS A 194 -20.81 -2.80 14.60
CA LYS A 194 -19.59 -3.49 14.17
C LYS A 194 -18.61 -2.58 13.42
N TYR A 195 -19.13 -1.68 12.56
CA TYR A 195 -18.33 -0.68 11.84
C TYR A 195 -17.68 0.34 12.78
N ALA A 196 -18.40 0.74 13.83
CA ALA A 196 -17.95 1.73 14.80
C ALA A 196 -16.81 1.24 15.72
N VAL A 197 -16.61 -0.08 15.86
CA VAL A 197 -15.56 -0.69 16.73
C VAL A 197 -14.17 -0.11 16.47
N LEU A 198 -13.85 0.22 15.22
CA LEU A 198 -12.54 0.77 14.83
C LEU A 198 -12.53 2.29 14.62
N ALA A 199 -13.67 3.00 14.72
CA ALA A 199 -13.81 4.38 14.27
C ALA A 199 -12.75 5.32 14.87
N ASN A 200 -12.56 5.28 16.19
CA ASN A 200 -11.60 6.14 16.89
C ASN A 200 -10.13 5.72 16.67
N LYS A 201 -9.88 4.54 16.10
CA LYS A 201 -8.52 4.04 15.83
C LYS A 201 -8.08 4.38 14.41
N VAL A 202 -8.94 4.20 13.42
CA VAL A 202 -8.52 4.16 12.01
C VAL A 202 -8.84 5.40 11.19
N ARG A 203 -9.65 6.32 11.73
CA ARG A 203 -9.94 7.61 11.11
C ARG A 203 -10.26 8.65 12.18
N GLU A 204 -9.22 9.16 12.82
CA GLU A 204 -9.36 10.21 13.82
C GLU A 204 -9.86 11.51 13.19
N ALA A 205 -10.46 12.39 14.01
CA ALA A 205 -11.03 13.65 13.56
C ALA A 205 -10.05 14.55 12.78
N TRP A 206 -8.75 14.46 13.09
CA TRP A 206 -7.72 15.27 12.44
C TRP A 206 -7.35 14.80 11.01
N PHE A 207 -7.73 13.58 10.59
CA PHE A 207 -7.32 13.03 9.28
C PHE A 207 -7.79 13.89 8.10
N ASP A 208 -8.95 14.53 8.25
CA ASP A 208 -9.55 15.37 7.22
C ASP A 208 -9.22 16.86 7.40
N ASP A 209 -8.57 17.24 8.51
CA ASP A 209 -8.12 18.61 8.78
C ASP A 209 -6.79 18.88 8.06
N SER A 210 -6.79 19.84 7.12
CA SER A 210 -5.62 20.19 6.33
C SER A 210 -4.43 20.66 7.15
N ARG A 211 -4.65 21.19 8.36
CA ARG A 211 -3.59 21.68 9.25
C ARG A 211 -2.71 20.53 9.77
N TYR A 212 -3.31 19.38 10.07
CA TYR A 212 -2.63 18.23 10.68
C TYR A 212 -2.33 17.11 9.67
N ARG A 213 -3.17 16.97 8.64
CA ARG A 213 -3.12 15.86 7.67
C ARG A 213 -1.77 15.70 6.98
N GLY A 214 -0.98 16.77 6.83
CA GLY A 214 0.42 16.67 6.38
C GLY A 214 0.61 16.42 4.88
N ARG A 215 -0.40 16.73 4.05
CA ARG A 215 -0.32 16.67 2.59
C ARG A 215 -0.95 17.90 1.95
N ARG A 216 -0.36 18.35 0.85
CA ARG A 216 -0.91 19.38 -0.04
C ARG A 216 -0.93 18.87 -1.48
N LYS A 217 -1.70 19.53 -2.34
CA LYS A 217 -1.65 19.23 -3.78
C LYS A 217 -0.32 19.73 -4.35
N LYS A 218 0.28 18.97 -5.26
CA LYS A 218 1.45 19.42 -6.02
C LYS A 218 1.08 20.66 -6.85
N SER A 219 2.00 21.61 -6.93
CA SER A 219 1.86 22.77 -7.82
C SER A 219 2.11 22.37 -9.27
N GLY A 220 1.37 22.98 -10.20
CA GLY A 220 1.54 22.75 -11.64
C GLY A 220 0.37 21.98 -12.26
N SER A 221 0.56 21.60 -13.52
CA SER A 221 -0.45 20.82 -14.27
C SER A 221 -0.69 19.47 -13.61
N ALA A 222 -1.96 19.08 -13.52
CA ALA A 222 -2.31 17.75 -13.04
C ALA A 222 -1.64 16.70 -13.94
N ALA A 223 -0.96 15.73 -13.32
CA ALA A 223 -0.42 14.61 -14.06
C ALA A 223 -1.54 13.88 -14.81
N PRO A 224 -1.29 13.42 -16.04
CA PRO A 224 -2.29 12.70 -16.80
C PRO A 224 -2.63 11.38 -16.11
N ALA A 225 -3.87 10.91 -16.34
CA ALA A 225 -4.26 9.58 -15.91
C ALA A 225 -3.34 8.52 -16.53
N SER A 226 -2.99 7.50 -15.75
CA SER A 226 -2.01 6.48 -16.15
C SER A 226 -2.51 5.07 -15.84
N THR A 227 -2.08 4.11 -16.66
CA THR A 227 -2.22 2.67 -16.43
C THR A 227 -0.98 2.08 -15.76
N VAL A 228 0.08 2.85 -15.54
CA VAL A 228 1.29 2.39 -14.84
C VAL A 228 0.90 1.90 -13.44
N GLY A 229 1.32 0.68 -13.10
CA GLY A 229 1.07 0.10 -11.79
C GLY A 229 1.81 0.84 -10.69
N GLY A 230 1.21 0.89 -9.51
CA GLY A 230 1.93 1.34 -8.32
C GLY A 230 2.24 2.83 -8.25
N ILE A 231 3.32 3.12 -7.53
CA ILE A 231 3.79 4.46 -7.15
C ILE A 231 5.09 4.87 -7.87
N VAL A 232 5.49 4.09 -8.89
CA VAL A 232 6.69 4.35 -9.68
C VAL A 232 6.43 5.35 -10.82
N PRO A 233 7.47 6.03 -11.35
CA PRO A 233 7.34 6.79 -12.59
C PRO A 233 7.01 5.89 -13.79
N ALA A 234 6.51 6.49 -14.87
CA ALA A 234 6.15 5.76 -16.09
C ALA A 234 7.33 5.01 -16.73
N SER A 235 8.56 5.50 -16.54
CA SER A 235 9.79 4.84 -17.01
C SER A 235 10.05 3.47 -16.37
N SER A 236 9.35 3.12 -15.28
CA SER A 236 9.48 1.83 -14.59
C SER A 236 8.34 0.86 -14.92
N GLN A 237 7.50 1.16 -15.92
CA GLN A 237 6.36 0.32 -16.30
C GLN A 237 6.77 -1.11 -16.66
N ASP A 238 7.89 -1.29 -17.37
CA ASP A 238 8.34 -2.64 -17.80
C ASP A 238 8.73 -3.54 -16.61
N ILE A 239 9.05 -2.93 -15.46
CA ILE A 239 9.40 -3.64 -14.25
C ILE A 239 8.16 -4.00 -13.43
N VAL A 240 7.25 -3.04 -13.28
CA VAL A 240 6.10 -3.15 -12.38
C VAL A 240 4.87 -3.74 -13.06
N GLY A 241 4.73 -3.50 -14.37
CA GLY A 241 3.53 -3.78 -15.15
C GLY A 241 2.51 -2.65 -15.11
N THR A 242 1.33 -2.95 -15.66
CA THR A 242 0.19 -2.04 -15.77
C THR A 242 -1.00 -2.55 -14.95
N VAL A 243 -1.95 -1.66 -14.71
CA VAL A 243 -3.30 -1.98 -14.24
C VAL A 243 -4.31 -1.74 -15.35
N THR A 244 -5.48 -2.38 -15.22
CA THR A 244 -6.56 -2.40 -16.22
C THR A 244 -7.20 -1.03 -16.46
N GLN A 245 -7.29 -0.19 -15.44
CA GLN A 245 -7.99 1.09 -15.50
C GLN A 245 -7.02 2.27 -15.43
N SER A 246 -7.10 3.19 -16.39
CA SER A 246 -6.39 4.46 -16.31
C SER A 246 -6.96 5.31 -15.18
N ARG A 247 -6.09 5.88 -14.34
CA ARG A 247 -6.50 6.69 -13.18
C ARG A 247 -5.53 7.83 -12.88
N ASN A 248 -6.05 8.85 -12.21
CA ASN A 248 -5.20 9.81 -11.50
C ASN A 248 -4.65 9.11 -10.26
N ARG A 249 -3.32 9.16 -10.06
CA ARG A 249 -2.66 8.49 -8.93
C ARG A 249 -2.44 9.50 -7.81
N GLY A 250 -2.69 9.08 -6.57
CA GLY A 250 -2.47 9.90 -5.38
C GLY A 250 -1.04 10.43 -5.30
N VAL A 251 -0.05 9.60 -5.65
CA VAL A 251 1.37 9.98 -5.65
C VAL A 251 1.74 11.05 -6.68
N ASP A 252 0.92 11.23 -7.71
CA ASP A 252 1.11 12.28 -8.71
C ASP A 252 0.36 13.57 -8.35
N MET A 253 -0.61 13.47 -7.44
CA MET A 253 -1.47 14.59 -7.05
C MET A 253 -1.01 15.28 -5.77
N PHE A 254 -0.41 14.52 -4.85
CA PHE A 254 -0.09 14.99 -3.51
C PHE A 254 1.40 14.95 -3.22
N GLU A 255 1.82 15.87 -2.38
CA GLU A 255 3.16 15.90 -1.81
C GLU A 255 3.09 16.21 -0.32
N ARG A 256 4.21 15.95 0.36
CA ARG A 256 4.37 16.26 1.77
C ARG A 256 4.13 17.74 1.98
N ASP A 257 3.28 18.07 2.95
CA ASP A 257 3.18 19.46 3.41
C ASP A 257 4.22 19.68 4.52
N PRO A 258 5.34 20.38 4.25
CA PRO A 258 6.30 20.70 5.28
C PRO A 258 5.72 21.66 6.32
N ASN A 259 4.56 22.29 6.01
CA ASN A 259 4.00 23.35 6.82
C ASN A 259 2.91 22.94 7.81
N ARG A 260 2.65 21.64 7.97
CA ARG A 260 1.64 21.13 8.90
C ARG A 260 1.87 21.58 10.34
N GLU A 261 0.77 21.76 11.08
CA GLU A 261 0.80 21.94 12.53
C GLU A 261 1.18 20.63 13.23
N ALA A 262 1.75 20.74 14.43
CA ALA A 262 2.09 19.60 15.27
C ALA A 262 0.82 18.90 15.77
N HIS A 263 0.87 17.57 15.84
CA HIS A 263 -0.22 16.75 16.35
C HIS A 263 0.35 15.38 16.71
N ALA A 264 0.31 15.01 18.00
CA ALA A 264 1.08 13.89 18.54
C ALA A 264 1.00 12.58 17.73
N THR A 265 -0.20 12.17 17.33
CA THR A 265 -0.37 10.92 16.54
C THR A 265 0.02 11.07 15.07
N ALA A 266 -0.07 12.28 14.51
CA ALA A 266 0.39 12.55 13.14
C ALA A 266 1.92 12.65 13.11
N ASP A 267 2.51 13.27 14.14
CA ASP A 267 3.97 13.38 14.33
C ASP A 267 4.61 12.00 14.30
N SER A 268 4.13 11.05 15.12
CA SER A 268 4.66 9.67 15.14
C SER A 268 4.66 9.00 13.76
N PHE A 269 3.61 9.17 12.96
CA PHE A 269 3.54 8.61 11.60
C PHE A 269 4.61 9.23 10.69
N TYR A 270 4.78 10.54 10.77
CA TYR A 270 5.72 11.26 9.91
C TYR A 270 7.17 11.10 10.35
N ASP A 271 7.41 10.88 11.63
CA ASP A 271 8.73 10.55 12.16
C ASP A 271 9.18 9.20 11.65
N ASP A 272 8.29 8.21 11.58
CA ASP A 272 8.60 6.93 10.93
C ASP A 272 8.98 7.10 9.46
N VAL A 273 8.26 7.96 8.74
CA VAL A 273 8.59 8.29 7.34
C VAL A 273 9.99 8.89 7.23
N ASP A 274 10.29 9.90 8.05
CA ASP A 274 11.53 10.67 7.99
C ASP A 274 12.74 9.84 8.47
N VAL A 275 12.62 9.17 9.63
CA VAL A 275 13.72 8.40 10.26
C VAL A 275 14.11 7.17 9.45
N ARG A 276 13.14 6.55 8.75
CA ARG A 276 13.36 5.27 8.04
C ARG A 276 13.37 5.42 6.52
N ASN A 277 13.30 6.65 6.03
CA ASN A 277 13.23 6.96 4.60
C ASN A 277 12.14 6.14 3.91
N LEU A 278 10.95 6.14 4.52
CA LEU A 278 9.78 5.49 3.93
C LEU A 278 9.18 6.41 2.88
N LEU A 279 8.36 5.82 2.01
CA LEU A 279 7.72 6.57 0.95
C LEU A 279 6.51 7.32 1.48
N PHE A 280 6.44 8.60 1.14
CA PHE A 280 5.23 9.38 1.19
C PHE A 280 4.53 9.27 -0.17
N GLY A 281 3.32 8.72 -0.18
CA GLY A 281 2.47 8.65 -1.36
C GLY A 281 1.48 9.80 -1.37
N ALA A 282 0.51 9.75 -0.46
CA ALA A 282 -0.54 10.75 -0.35
C ALA A 282 -0.94 11.03 1.10
N GLY A 283 -0.09 10.77 2.09
CA GLY A 283 -0.39 10.87 3.51
C GLY A 283 -1.19 9.68 4.05
N ILE A 284 -1.43 9.71 5.36
CA ILE A 284 -2.06 8.60 6.11
C ILE A 284 -3.38 8.12 5.47
N SER A 285 -3.57 6.80 5.35
CA SER A 285 -4.63 6.23 4.52
C SER A 285 -5.97 6.09 5.24
N GLY A 286 -6.81 7.13 5.16
CA GLY A 286 -8.20 7.07 5.63
C GLY A 286 -9.05 6.00 4.92
N THR A 287 -8.72 5.65 3.67
CA THR A 287 -9.40 4.58 2.92
C THR A 287 -9.06 3.20 3.45
N THR A 288 -7.82 2.98 3.93
CA THR A 288 -7.48 1.74 4.62
C THR A 288 -8.36 1.57 5.86
N GLY A 289 -8.58 2.65 6.62
CA GLY A 289 -9.44 2.61 7.80
C GLY A 289 -10.88 2.23 7.48
N THR A 290 -11.49 2.87 6.48
CA THR A 290 -12.88 2.59 6.09
C THR A 290 -13.06 1.19 5.51
N LEU A 291 -12.04 0.64 4.83
CA LEU A 291 -12.02 -0.75 4.35
C LEU A 291 -11.94 -1.76 5.51
N LEU A 292 -11.14 -1.48 6.55
CA LEU A 292 -11.09 -2.31 7.75
C LEU A 292 -12.40 -2.25 8.53
N GLN A 293 -13.02 -1.08 8.65
CA GLN A 293 -14.35 -0.94 9.26
C GLN A 293 -15.42 -1.70 8.48
N ALA A 294 -15.38 -1.66 7.15
CA ALA A 294 -16.27 -2.47 6.31
C ALA A 294 -16.04 -3.98 6.54
N ALA A 295 -14.79 -4.42 6.67
CA ALA A 295 -14.49 -5.81 7.01
C ALA A 295 -14.96 -6.22 8.42
N CYS A 296 -14.91 -5.31 9.41
CA CYS A 296 -15.53 -5.54 10.71
C CYS A 296 -17.05 -5.71 10.59
N ALA A 297 -17.71 -4.80 9.85
CA ALA A 297 -19.15 -4.76 9.70
C ALA A 297 -19.71 -5.99 9.00
N PHE A 298 -19.11 -6.33 7.85
CA PHE A 298 -19.68 -7.30 6.92
C PHE A 298 -18.90 -8.63 6.89
N GLY A 299 -17.59 -8.61 7.12
CA GLY A 299 -16.75 -9.81 7.04
C GLY A 299 -16.50 -10.50 8.38
N GLY A 300 -16.78 -9.84 9.51
CA GLY A 300 -16.43 -10.36 10.84
C GLY A 300 -14.93 -10.31 11.13
N LEU A 301 -14.21 -9.29 10.67
CA LEU A 301 -12.74 -9.15 10.83
C LEU A 301 -12.21 -9.47 12.24
N HIS A 302 -12.97 -9.16 13.29
CA HIS A 302 -12.58 -9.41 14.69
C HIS A 302 -12.51 -10.90 15.06
N THR A 303 -13.10 -11.80 14.27
CA THR A 303 -13.05 -13.25 14.46
C THR A 303 -12.07 -13.93 13.50
N TRP A 304 -11.37 -13.16 12.66
CA TRP A 304 -10.45 -13.73 11.69
C TRP A 304 -9.14 -14.16 12.35
N ASN A 305 -8.53 -15.19 11.78
CA ASN A 305 -7.16 -15.54 12.11
C ASN A 305 -6.18 -14.54 11.47
N ALA A 306 -4.90 -14.61 11.87
CA ALA A 306 -3.87 -13.71 11.37
C ALA A 306 -3.67 -13.80 9.85
N GLU A 307 -3.84 -14.96 9.24
CA GLU A 307 -3.68 -15.13 7.79
C GLU A 307 -4.74 -14.34 7.02
N LEU A 308 -6.02 -14.49 7.37
CA LEU A 308 -7.13 -13.76 6.74
C LEU A 308 -6.98 -12.24 6.89
N CYS A 309 -6.55 -11.77 8.08
CA CYS A 309 -6.24 -10.36 8.29
C CYS A 309 -5.15 -9.87 7.31
N LYS A 310 -4.07 -10.64 7.15
CA LYS A 310 -3.00 -10.31 6.20
C LYS A 310 -3.44 -10.39 4.74
N GLN A 311 -4.30 -11.34 4.38
CA GLN A 311 -4.84 -11.47 3.02
C GLN A 311 -5.67 -10.24 2.65
N TYR A 312 -6.52 -9.77 3.56
CA TYR A 312 -7.28 -8.54 3.32
C TYR A 312 -6.41 -7.29 3.31
N MET A 313 -5.36 -7.24 4.16
CA MET A 313 -4.38 -6.17 4.06
C MET A 313 -3.61 -6.20 2.74
N LEU A 314 -3.28 -7.38 2.20
CA LEU A 314 -2.70 -7.51 0.86
C LEU A 314 -3.68 -7.07 -0.24
N ALA A 315 -4.99 -7.31 -0.06
CA ALA A 315 -6.02 -6.80 -0.95
C ALA A 315 -6.04 -5.26 -0.97
N ILE A 316 -5.96 -4.64 0.22
CA ILE A 316 -5.84 -3.18 0.37
C ILE A 316 -4.55 -2.66 -0.26
N VAL A 317 -3.44 -3.41 -0.15
CA VAL A 317 -2.18 -3.10 -0.85
C VAL A 317 -2.38 -3.12 -2.36
N GLY A 318 -3.05 -4.13 -2.91
CA GLY A 318 -3.40 -4.16 -4.33
C GLY A 318 -4.21 -2.94 -4.75
N TYR A 319 -5.28 -2.64 -4.03
CA TYR A 319 -6.18 -1.54 -4.35
C TYR A 319 -5.53 -0.16 -4.23
N LEU A 320 -4.83 0.13 -3.12
CA LEU A 320 -4.32 1.47 -2.84
C LEU A 320 -2.89 1.69 -3.32
N ILE A 321 -2.00 0.71 -3.13
CA ILE A 321 -0.61 0.83 -3.54
C ILE A 321 -0.51 0.48 -5.02
N GLY A 322 -1.05 -0.66 -5.45
CA GLY A 322 -1.11 -1.01 -6.88
C GLY A 322 -1.89 0.01 -7.72
N GLY A 323 -2.89 0.66 -7.13
CA GLY A 323 -3.61 1.80 -7.69
C GLY A 323 -2.84 3.13 -7.72
N GLY A 324 -1.67 3.23 -7.09
CA GLY A 324 -0.87 4.45 -7.03
C GLY A 324 -1.44 5.53 -6.08
N MET A 325 -2.33 5.16 -5.17
CA MET A 325 -3.02 6.09 -4.26
C MET A 325 -2.26 6.34 -2.97
N HIS A 326 -1.58 5.31 -2.45
CA HIS A 326 -0.86 5.37 -1.17
C HIS A 326 0.44 4.57 -1.22
N SER A 327 1.32 4.82 -0.25
CA SER A 327 2.46 3.94 0.04
C SER A 327 2.07 2.80 1.00
N PHE A 328 2.93 1.78 1.08
CA PHE A 328 2.72 0.64 1.99
C PHE A 328 2.66 1.07 3.46
N HIS A 329 3.51 2.02 3.87
CA HIS A 329 3.51 2.53 5.24
C HIS A 329 2.21 3.28 5.56
N GLU A 330 1.69 4.07 4.62
CA GLU A 330 0.42 4.81 4.78
C GLU A 330 -0.77 3.90 5.07
N SER A 331 -0.77 2.67 4.53
CA SER A 331 -1.79 1.65 4.81
C SER A 331 -1.47 0.83 6.07
N MET A 332 -0.24 0.35 6.21
CA MET A 332 0.11 -0.56 7.31
C MET A 332 0.14 0.13 8.68
N ALA A 333 0.45 1.43 8.77
CA ALA A 333 0.35 2.18 10.01
C ALA A 333 -1.09 2.20 10.56
N ILE A 334 -2.09 2.27 9.67
CA ILE A 334 -3.51 2.19 10.07
C ILE A 334 -3.87 0.79 10.54
N ALA A 335 -3.42 -0.24 9.82
CA ALA A 335 -3.67 -1.62 10.20
C ALA A 335 -3.02 -1.99 11.55
N GLN A 336 -1.83 -1.46 11.83
CA GLN A 336 -1.17 -1.56 13.12
C GLN A 336 -1.99 -0.89 14.23
N LYS A 337 -2.41 0.36 14.00
CA LYS A 337 -3.21 1.11 14.96
C LYS A 337 -4.58 0.46 15.25
N ALA A 338 -5.13 -0.23 14.26
CA ALA A 338 -6.34 -1.04 14.40
C ALA A 338 -6.12 -2.36 15.17
N GLY A 339 -4.86 -2.78 15.38
CA GLY A 339 -4.51 -4.08 15.98
C GLY A 339 -4.69 -5.26 15.04
N ILE A 340 -4.75 -5.04 13.73
CA ILE A 340 -5.00 -6.07 12.72
C ILE A 340 -3.72 -6.82 12.33
N VAL A 341 -2.59 -6.11 12.30
CA VAL A 341 -1.27 -6.66 12.02
C VAL A 341 -0.24 -6.08 12.98
N ASN A 342 0.79 -6.87 13.31
CA ASN A 342 1.95 -6.36 14.02
C ASN A 342 2.96 -5.79 13.02
N TYR A 343 2.70 -4.58 12.54
CA TYR A 343 3.59 -3.90 11.60
C TYR A 343 4.68 -3.14 12.34
N ASN A 344 5.94 -3.44 12.04
CA ASN A 344 7.06 -2.57 12.41
C ASN A 344 7.40 -1.66 11.21
N PRO A 345 7.38 -0.32 11.34
CA PRO A 345 7.64 0.60 10.24
C PRO A 345 8.82 0.22 9.34
N GLY A 346 8.54 0.06 8.05
CA GLY A 346 9.52 -0.40 7.04
C GLY A 346 9.67 -1.92 6.89
N SER A 347 9.00 -2.73 7.71
CA SER A 347 9.00 -4.21 7.61
C SER A 347 7.86 -4.70 6.71
N TYR A 348 8.14 -5.67 5.83
CA TYR A 348 7.13 -6.17 4.90
C TYR A 348 6.73 -7.60 5.24
N VAL A 349 7.72 -8.50 5.30
CA VAL A 349 7.47 -9.95 5.35
C VAL A 349 6.52 -10.36 6.48
N GLU A 350 6.66 -9.78 7.67
CA GLU A 350 5.86 -10.18 8.84
C GLU A 350 4.36 -9.88 8.70
N VAL A 351 4.00 -8.89 7.88
CA VAL A 351 2.60 -8.47 7.67
C VAL A 351 2.00 -9.00 6.37
N LEU A 352 2.74 -9.80 5.61
CA LEU A 352 2.26 -10.43 4.39
C LEU A 352 1.67 -11.82 4.66
N PRO A 353 0.68 -12.27 3.86
CA PRO A 353 0.09 -13.59 3.99
C PRO A 353 1.13 -14.69 3.83
N THR A 354 1.02 -15.73 4.65
CA THR A 354 1.84 -16.94 4.57
C THR A 354 1.64 -17.63 3.22
N SER A 355 0.40 -17.65 2.72
CA SER A 355 0.06 -18.16 1.39
C SER A 355 0.85 -17.48 0.27
N PHE A 356 0.97 -16.15 0.30
CA PHE A 356 1.83 -15.39 -0.61
C PHE A 356 3.31 -15.72 -0.40
N LEU A 357 3.81 -15.63 0.83
CA LEU A 357 5.24 -15.81 1.14
C LEU A 357 5.77 -17.21 0.79
N HIS A 358 4.90 -18.24 0.80
CA HIS A 358 5.26 -19.59 0.41
C HIS A 358 5.15 -19.86 -1.10
N SER A 359 4.45 -19.00 -1.84
CA SER A 359 4.30 -19.12 -3.28
C SER A 359 5.61 -18.83 -4.03
N ILE A 360 5.71 -19.30 -5.27
CA ILE A 360 6.87 -19.03 -6.14
C ILE A 360 7.02 -17.51 -6.33
N LYS A 361 5.92 -16.80 -6.54
CA LYS A 361 5.91 -15.34 -6.76
C LYS A 361 6.35 -14.58 -5.51
N GLY A 362 5.83 -14.93 -4.33
CA GLY A 362 6.22 -14.27 -3.08
C GLY A 362 7.67 -14.52 -2.72
N LYS A 363 8.15 -15.76 -2.86
CA LYS A 363 9.58 -16.08 -2.68
C LYS A 363 10.49 -15.30 -3.63
N ALA A 364 10.11 -15.19 -4.91
CA ALA A 364 10.85 -14.43 -5.89
C ALA A 364 10.85 -12.92 -5.57
N TRP A 365 9.72 -12.37 -5.13
CA TRP A 365 9.60 -10.98 -4.72
C TRP A 365 10.48 -10.68 -3.50
N VAL A 366 10.43 -11.52 -2.46
CA VAL A 366 11.28 -11.37 -1.26
C VAL A 366 12.76 -11.42 -1.61
N ALA A 367 13.18 -12.35 -2.47
CA ALA A 367 14.57 -12.45 -2.89
C ALA A 367 15.03 -11.22 -3.70
N ARG A 368 14.21 -10.78 -4.68
CA ARG A 368 14.52 -9.63 -5.53
C ARG A 368 14.64 -8.32 -4.74
N TYR A 369 13.80 -8.17 -3.73
CA TYR A 369 13.71 -6.97 -2.89
C TYR A 369 14.14 -7.26 -1.46
N TYR A 370 15.14 -8.12 -1.24
CA TYR A 370 15.57 -8.48 0.12
C TYR A 370 16.01 -7.25 0.94
N ASP A 371 16.64 -6.28 0.27
CA ASP A 371 17.04 -4.98 0.82
C ASP A 371 15.86 -4.17 1.39
N VAL A 372 14.66 -4.32 0.82
CA VAL A 372 13.44 -3.64 1.24
C VAL A 372 12.57 -4.53 2.12
N SER A 373 12.25 -5.73 1.65
CA SER A 373 11.26 -6.62 2.24
C SER A 373 11.71 -7.20 3.58
N VAL A 374 13.01 -7.52 3.72
CA VAL A 374 13.60 -8.12 4.92
C VAL A 374 14.40 -7.08 5.71
N LEU A 375 15.21 -6.26 5.04
CA LEU A 375 16.08 -5.29 5.72
C LEU A 375 15.46 -3.89 5.86
N GLY A 376 14.27 -3.65 5.33
CA GLY A 376 13.68 -2.31 5.20
C GLY A 376 13.44 -1.55 6.51
N ALA A 377 13.29 -2.23 7.65
CA ALA A 377 13.12 -1.58 8.96
C ALA A 377 14.45 -1.32 9.70
N ILE A 378 15.53 -1.97 9.29
CA ILE A 378 16.81 -2.02 10.02
C ILE A 378 17.95 -1.31 9.29
N HIS A 379 17.75 -0.90 8.04
CA HIS A 379 18.77 -0.22 7.26
C HIS A 379 18.63 1.31 7.33
N TRP A 380 19.67 1.97 7.85
CA TRP A 380 19.69 3.42 8.13
C TRP A 380 20.95 4.14 7.60
N ARG A 381 21.95 3.40 7.10
CA ARG A 381 23.33 3.87 6.93
C ARG A 381 23.50 5.04 5.95
N TYR A 382 22.54 5.25 5.06
CA TYR A 382 22.63 6.30 4.05
C TYR A 382 21.40 7.20 4.01
N ASN A 383 20.56 7.18 5.06
CA ASN A 383 19.59 8.26 5.23
C ASN A 383 20.41 9.53 5.47
N SER A 384 20.38 10.44 4.51
CA SER A 384 20.67 11.84 4.72
C SER A 384 19.66 12.36 5.73
N GLY A 385 19.92 12.08 7.01
CA GLY A 385 18.99 12.21 8.12
C GLY A 385 18.31 13.57 8.08
N ARG A 386 17.08 13.59 7.56
CA ARG A 386 16.22 14.75 7.72
C ARG A 386 15.67 14.63 9.13
N LEU A 387 15.91 15.66 9.94
CA LEU A 387 15.22 15.79 11.21
C LEU A 387 13.71 15.74 10.92
N PRO A 388 12.91 15.09 11.78
CA PRO A 388 11.48 15.13 11.65
C PRO A 388 10.97 16.54 11.36
N SER A 389 10.09 16.67 10.38
CA SER A 389 9.59 17.98 9.91
C SER A 389 9.13 18.94 11.02
N HIS A 390 8.59 18.40 12.12
CA HIS A 390 8.14 19.18 13.27
C HIS A 390 9.30 19.66 14.18
N ILE A 391 10.41 18.90 14.25
CA ILE A 391 11.65 19.28 14.96
C ILE A 391 12.46 20.29 14.13
N GLN A 392 12.45 20.15 12.81
CA GLN A 392 13.16 21.10 11.94
C GLN A 392 12.61 22.53 12.11
N ARG A 393 11.30 22.70 12.36
CA ARG A 393 10.69 24.00 12.62
C ARG A 393 11.15 24.62 13.94
N SER A 394 11.21 23.83 15.02
CA SER A 394 11.63 24.33 16.34
C SER A 394 13.11 24.75 16.38
N LEU A 395 13.91 24.37 15.39
CA LEU A 395 15.32 24.73 15.25
C LEU A 395 15.55 25.93 14.30
N VAL A 396 14.51 26.34 13.55
CA VAL A 396 14.59 27.42 12.56
C VAL A 396 13.76 28.64 13.00
N SER A 397 13.04 28.53 14.13
CA SER A 397 12.39 29.65 14.79
C SER A 397 13.35 30.32 15.78
N ASP A 398 14.18 31.22 15.26
CA ASP A 398 14.74 32.38 15.96
C ASP A 398 14.31 33.66 15.23
#